data_AF-A0A2M8WUJ2-F1
#
_entry.id   AF-A0A2M8WUJ2-F1
#
_cell.length_a   1.000
_cell.length_b   1.000
_cell.length_c   1.000
_cell.angle_alpha   90.00
_cell.angle_beta   90.00
_cell.angle_gamma   90.00
#
_symmetry.space_group_name_H-M   'P 1'
#
loop_
_entity.id
_entity.type
_entity.pdbx_description
1 polymer ?
#
loop_
_entity_poly.entity_id
_entity_poly.type
_entity_poly.pdbx_seq_one_letter_code
_entity_poly.pdbx_strand_id
1 'polypeptide(L)'
;MPDAAAPVRLPVPLVLASASPARLATLRAAGVEPRVVVSDVDEDAVLDAARRSRTVTPADAVLLLARAKAEDVASRVAAARETDGGALVLGCDSMLELDGEVLGKPGTPDVARERWHAMRGRSAVLHTGHWLVDARTGALAASGTTASTTVTFADVADDEIDAYVATGEPLVVAGAFTIDGLGGAFVERVDGDHHNVVGVSLPLVRRLLAGRGVAWPSLWSTPTPTAPATATASDVEERSMTSRHVSTVVGRPAAEVYAFASDLDNLPRWAAGLATGLLRRDGRTLVLDSALGEITVTFADVNEHGVLDHDVTLPSGEVVQNPFRVLAHPDGTELVFTVRQLDLTDDELDRDAAAVAADLATLKGLLEA
;
A
#
# COMPACT_ATOMS: atom_id res chain seq x y z
N MET A 1 4.42 -39.59 -12.75
CA MET A 1 4.66 -38.29 -13.40
C MET A 1 4.57 -37.25 -12.31
N PRO A 2 5.67 -36.75 -11.74
CA PRO A 2 5.59 -35.63 -10.82
C PRO A 2 5.11 -34.41 -11.62
N ASP A 3 4.13 -33.73 -11.05
CA ASP A 3 3.51 -32.52 -11.57
C ASP A 3 4.60 -31.46 -11.77
N ALA A 4 4.76 -30.99 -13.01
CA ALA A 4 5.72 -29.95 -13.31
C ALA A 4 5.18 -28.66 -12.68
N ALA A 5 5.74 -28.28 -11.53
CA ALA A 5 5.43 -27.04 -10.85
C ALA A 5 5.38 -25.91 -11.87
N ALA A 6 4.20 -25.30 -12.03
CA ALA A 6 4.02 -24.18 -12.94
C ALA A 6 5.05 -23.10 -12.56
N PRO A 7 5.77 -22.51 -13.53
CA PRO A 7 6.77 -21.51 -13.24
C PRO A 7 6.12 -20.37 -12.45
N VAL A 8 6.72 -20.03 -11.31
CA VAL A 8 6.35 -18.86 -10.51
C VAL A 8 6.49 -17.64 -11.42
N ARG A 9 5.37 -17.18 -11.98
CA ARG A 9 5.35 -15.93 -12.76
C ARG A 9 5.47 -14.81 -11.74
N LEU A 10 6.64 -14.17 -11.70
CA LEU A 10 6.80 -12.90 -11.01
C LEU A 10 5.70 -11.94 -11.51
N PRO A 11 5.00 -11.24 -10.60
CA PRO A 11 3.90 -10.37 -10.97
C PRO A 11 4.40 -9.32 -11.97
N VAL A 12 3.61 -9.09 -13.02
CA VAL A 12 3.92 -8.07 -14.03
C VAL A 12 3.92 -6.71 -13.35
N PRO A 13 5.03 -5.93 -13.36
CA PRO A 13 5.07 -4.64 -12.69
C PRO A 13 4.02 -3.69 -13.28
N LEU A 14 3.17 -3.13 -12.42
CA LEU A 14 2.23 -2.08 -12.78
C LEU A 14 2.73 -0.74 -12.22
N VAL A 15 2.78 0.27 -13.08
CA VAL A 15 3.07 1.66 -12.73
C VAL A 15 1.78 2.47 -12.83
N LEU A 16 1.44 3.18 -11.76
CA LEU A 16 0.34 4.13 -11.73
C LEU A 16 0.87 5.53 -12.03
N ALA A 17 0.51 6.07 -13.20
CA ALA A 17 0.86 7.40 -13.69
C ALA A 17 -0.04 8.50 -13.08
N SER A 18 -0.18 8.54 -11.75
CA SER A 18 -1.15 9.40 -11.07
C SER A 18 -0.75 9.71 -9.62
N ALA A 19 -0.95 10.96 -9.21
CA ALA A 19 -0.78 11.40 -7.82
C ALA A 19 -2.02 11.17 -6.93
N SER A 20 -3.14 10.70 -7.49
CA SER A 20 -4.40 10.52 -6.75
C SER A 20 -4.29 9.43 -5.66
N PRO A 21 -4.49 9.77 -4.37
CA PRO A 21 -4.51 8.79 -3.30
C PRO A 21 -5.66 7.78 -3.44
N ALA A 22 -6.84 8.24 -3.88
CA ALA A 22 -8.03 7.40 -4.03
C ALA A 22 -7.83 6.30 -5.10
N ARG A 23 -7.17 6.62 -6.22
CA ARG A 23 -6.85 5.62 -7.25
C ARG A 23 -5.86 4.57 -6.74
N LEU A 24 -4.84 4.99 -6.00
CA LEU A 24 -3.87 4.08 -5.39
C LEU A 24 -4.54 3.16 -4.37
N ALA A 25 -5.34 3.73 -3.46
CA ALA A 25 -6.09 2.98 -2.45
C ALA A 25 -7.04 1.95 -3.10
N THR A 26 -7.74 2.34 -4.16
CA THR A 26 -8.63 1.46 -4.93
C THR A 26 -7.88 0.26 -5.54
N LEU A 27 -6.71 0.49 -6.14
CA LEU A 27 -5.89 -0.59 -6.72
C LEU A 27 -5.36 -1.54 -5.64
N ARG A 28 -4.87 -0.98 -4.51
CA ARG A 28 -4.37 -1.75 -3.36
C ARG A 28 -5.45 -2.61 -2.72
N ALA A 29 -6.63 -2.04 -2.49
CA ALA A 29 -7.78 -2.77 -1.98
C ALA A 29 -8.19 -3.94 -2.89
N ALA A 30 -7.91 -3.83 -4.20
CA ALA A 30 -8.13 -4.88 -5.18
C ALA A 30 -6.95 -5.86 -5.33
N GLY A 31 -6.01 -5.83 -4.40
CA GLY A 31 -4.85 -6.71 -4.33
C GLY A 31 -3.68 -6.32 -5.23
N VAL A 32 -3.71 -5.17 -5.89
CA VAL A 32 -2.65 -4.72 -6.80
C VAL A 32 -1.74 -3.73 -6.09
N GLU A 33 -0.43 -3.96 -6.08
CA GLU A 33 0.56 -3.02 -5.54
C GLU A 33 1.29 -2.30 -6.68
N PRO A 34 0.76 -1.16 -7.18
CA PRO A 34 1.41 -0.42 -8.25
C PRO A 34 2.54 0.46 -7.70
N ARG A 35 3.61 0.58 -8.48
CA ARG A 35 4.59 1.66 -8.27
C ARG A 35 3.99 2.98 -8.74
N VAL A 36 4.01 4.01 -7.89
CA VAL A 36 3.52 5.34 -8.25
C VAL A 36 4.62 6.16 -8.92
N VAL A 37 4.32 6.71 -10.09
CA VAL A 37 5.16 7.72 -10.77
C VAL A 37 4.25 8.82 -11.26
N VAL A 38 4.46 10.06 -10.80
CA VAL A 38 3.60 11.18 -11.19
C VAL A 38 4.09 11.75 -12.51
N SER A 39 3.15 12.02 -13.43
CA SER A 39 3.45 12.68 -14.70
C SER A 39 3.64 14.18 -14.51
N ASP A 40 4.55 14.77 -15.28
CA ASP A 40 4.83 16.22 -15.29
C ASP A 40 4.13 16.94 -16.46
N VAL A 41 3.12 16.31 -17.08
CA VAL A 41 2.38 16.85 -18.22
C VAL A 41 1.61 18.11 -17.83
N ASP A 42 1.74 19.15 -18.66
CA ASP A 42 0.86 20.32 -18.65
C ASP A 42 -0.52 19.96 -19.24
N GLU A 43 -1.49 19.74 -18.36
CA GLU A 43 -2.84 19.29 -18.73
C GLU A 43 -3.59 20.33 -19.58
N ASP A 44 -3.43 21.61 -19.27
CA ASP A 44 -4.10 22.70 -19.99
C ASP A 44 -3.56 22.81 -21.42
N ALA A 45 -2.25 22.72 -21.59
CA ALA A 45 -1.62 22.74 -22.92
C ALA A 45 -2.09 21.57 -23.80
N VAL A 46 -2.29 20.37 -23.22
CA VAL A 46 -2.82 19.19 -23.94
C VAL A 46 -4.24 19.45 -24.43
N LEU A 47 -5.11 19.95 -23.57
CA LEU A 47 -6.51 20.21 -23.93
C LEU A 47 -6.63 21.36 -24.94
N ASP A 48 -5.86 22.44 -24.78
CA ASP A 48 -5.86 23.56 -25.72
C ASP A 48 -5.35 23.15 -27.09
N ALA A 49 -4.34 22.28 -27.16
CA ALA A 49 -3.89 21.70 -28.42
C ALA A 49 -4.98 20.90 -29.12
N ALA A 50 -5.72 20.07 -28.38
CA ALA A 50 -6.82 19.30 -28.95
C ALA A 50 -7.97 20.21 -29.44
N ARG A 51 -8.37 21.19 -28.62
CA ARG A 51 -9.45 22.15 -28.93
C ARG A 51 -9.20 22.99 -30.19
N ARG A 52 -7.93 23.22 -30.56
CA ARG A 52 -7.59 23.89 -31.84
C ARG A 52 -7.96 23.10 -33.09
N SER A 53 -8.12 21.78 -32.97
CA SER A 53 -8.33 20.88 -34.11
C SER A 53 -9.72 20.25 -34.17
N ARG A 54 -10.42 20.18 -33.03
CA ARG A 54 -11.76 19.60 -32.93
C ARG A 54 -12.49 20.08 -31.69
N THR A 55 -13.81 19.89 -31.67
CA THR A 55 -14.59 19.90 -30.44
C THR A 55 -14.14 18.77 -29.52
N VAL A 56 -13.91 19.09 -28.25
CA VAL A 56 -13.46 18.14 -27.21
C VAL A 56 -14.58 18.01 -26.18
N THR A 57 -15.20 16.84 -26.09
CA THR A 57 -16.19 16.54 -25.05
C THR A 57 -15.51 16.28 -23.70
N PRO A 58 -16.22 16.30 -22.56
CA PRO A 58 -15.64 15.92 -21.26
C PRO A 58 -15.04 14.51 -21.27
N ALA A 59 -15.75 13.56 -21.90
CA ALA A 59 -15.27 12.20 -22.08
C ALA A 59 -13.99 12.11 -22.94
N ASP A 60 -13.84 12.98 -23.95
CA ASP A 60 -12.61 13.11 -24.73
C ASP A 60 -11.46 13.69 -23.91
N ALA A 61 -11.74 14.73 -23.13
CA ALA A 61 -10.74 15.46 -22.35
C ALA A 61 -10.03 14.53 -21.37
N VAL A 62 -10.79 13.78 -20.58
CA VAL A 62 -10.22 12.82 -19.62
C VAL A 62 -9.42 11.71 -20.29
N LEU A 63 -9.82 11.27 -21.50
CA LEU A 63 -9.06 10.26 -22.24
C LEU A 63 -7.73 10.82 -22.77
N LEU A 64 -7.74 12.04 -23.30
CA LEU A 64 -6.54 12.72 -23.78
C LEU A 64 -5.54 12.95 -22.65
N LEU A 65 -6.01 13.39 -21.48
CA LEU A 65 -5.18 13.59 -20.30
C LEU A 65 -4.65 12.27 -19.73
N ALA A 66 -5.49 11.25 -19.61
CA ALA A 66 -5.06 9.92 -19.17
C ALA A 66 -3.97 9.36 -20.09
N ARG A 67 -4.13 9.54 -21.40
CA ARG A 67 -3.13 9.16 -22.41
C ARG A 67 -1.82 9.92 -22.23
N ALA A 68 -1.87 11.25 -22.17
CA ALA A 68 -0.67 12.07 -22.06
C ALA A 68 0.14 11.69 -20.80
N LYS A 69 -0.55 11.53 -19.65
CA LYS A 69 0.07 11.13 -18.38
C LYS A 69 0.74 9.75 -18.47
N ALA A 70 0.05 8.78 -19.05
CA ALA A 70 0.58 7.43 -19.20
C ALA A 70 1.80 7.37 -20.14
N GLU A 71 1.75 8.07 -21.28
CA GLU A 71 2.83 8.08 -22.27
C GLU A 71 4.08 8.82 -21.76
N ASP A 72 3.92 9.93 -21.05
CA ASP A 72 5.02 10.63 -20.36
C ASP A 72 5.74 9.70 -19.38
N VAL A 73 5.00 9.10 -18.44
CA VAL A 73 5.57 8.18 -17.45
C VAL A 73 6.19 6.95 -18.11
N ALA A 74 5.54 6.37 -19.13
CA ALA A 74 6.10 5.23 -19.84
C ALA A 74 7.44 5.54 -20.51
N SER A 75 7.59 6.73 -21.09
CA SER A 75 8.86 7.16 -21.70
C SER A 75 10.00 7.24 -20.67
N ARG A 76 9.70 7.77 -19.47
CA ARG A 76 10.66 7.94 -18.37
C ARG A 76 11.06 6.60 -17.74
N VAL A 77 10.09 5.73 -17.49
CA VAL A 77 10.33 4.38 -16.95
C VAL A 77 11.17 3.57 -17.93
N ALA A 78 10.90 3.66 -19.24
CA ALA A 78 11.70 2.99 -20.25
C ALA A 78 13.15 3.52 -20.31
N ALA A 79 13.34 4.85 -20.19
CA ALA A 79 14.66 5.47 -20.20
C ALA A 79 15.53 5.08 -18.99
N ALA A 80 14.92 4.92 -17.82
CA ALA A 80 15.63 4.63 -16.58
C ALA A 80 16.15 3.17 -16.47
N ARG A 81 15.67 2.25 -17.34
CA ARG A 81 16.01 0.80 -17.30
C ARG A 81 15.80 0.14 -15.94
N GLU A 82 14.90 0.67 -15.13
CA GLU A 82 14.70 0.27 -13.73
C GLU A 82 13.94 -1.07 -13.57
N THR A 83 13.41 -1.64 -14.67
CA THR A 83 12.71 -2.92 -14.65
C THR A 83 13.32 -3.89 -15.66
N ASP A 84 14.08 -4.87 -15.17
CA ASP A 84 14.51 -6.04 -15.94
C ASP A 84 13.26 -6.86 -16.31
N GLY A 85 12.61 -6.52 -17.43
CA GLY A 85 11.35 -7.14 -17.89
C GLY A 85 10.24 -6.17 -18.35
N GLY A 86 10.47 -4.85 -18.22
CA GLY A 86 9.51 -3.81 -18.57
C GLY A 86 8.27 -3.77 -17.67
N ALA A 87 7.38 -2.80 -17.92
CA ALA A 87 6.23 -2.54 -17.05
C ALA A 87 4.95 -2.24 -17.85
N LEU A 88 3.82 -2.35 -17.18
CA LEU A 88 2.56 -1.76 -17.62
C LEU A 88 2.42 -0.38 -16.97
N VAL A 89 2.01 0.63 -17.74
CA VAL A 89 1.79 1.98 -17.22
C VAL A 89 0.34 2.37 -17.40
N LEU A 90 -0.35 2.66 -16.30
CA LEU A 90 -1.75 3.08 -16.28
C LEU A 90 -1.85 4.56 -15.95
N GLY A 91 -2.37 5.35 -16.89
CA GLY A 91 -2.80 6.73 -16.64
C GLY A 91 -4.31 6.82 -16.53
N CYS A 92 -4.76 7.70 -15.64
CA CYS A 92 -6.17 8.00 -15.43
C CYS A 92 -6.38 9.51 -15.27
N ASP A 93 -7.51 10.00 -15.75
CA ASP A 93 -7.99 11.36 -15.47
C ASP A 93 -9.51 11.36 -15.29
N SER A 94 -10.07 12.31 -14.52
CA SER A 94 -11.48 12.29 -14.13
C SER A 94 -12.08 13.69 -14.09
N MET A 95 -13.31 13.82 -14.59
CA MET A 95 -14.10 15.06 -14.62
C MET A 95 -15.57 14.75 -14.33
N LEU A 96 -16.23 15.63 -13.58
CA LEU A 96 -17.68 15.57 -13.40
C LEU A 96 -18.36 16.47 -14.43
N GLU A 97 -19.34 15.95 -15.16
CA GLU A 97 -20.16 16.70 -16.11
C GLU A 97 -21.57 16.92 -15.54
N LEU A 98 -21.99 18.19 -15.45
CA LEU A 98 -23.33 18.60 -15.06
C LEU A 98 -23.91 19.50 -16.16
N ASP A 99 -25.02 19.09 -16.78
CA ASP A 99 -25.66 19.79 -17.91
C ASP A 99 -24.74 20.14 -19.09
N GLY A 100 -23.72 19.31 -19.35
CA GLY A 100 -22.73 19.56 -20.40
C GLY A 100 -21.53 20.41 -19.96
N GLU A 101 -21.52 20.92 -18.73
CA GLU A 101 -20.42 21.71 -18.17
C GLU A 101 -19.49 20.85 -17.30
N VAL A 102 -18.18 21.07 -17.43
CA VAL A 102 -17.16 20.35 -16.66
C VAL A 102 -16.91 21.01 -15.32
N LEU A 103 -17.09 20.23 -14.25
CA LEU A 103 -16.76 20.60 -12.88
C LEU A 103 -15.45 19.92 -12.48
N GLY A 104 -14.34 20.63 -12.64
CA GLY A 104 -13.00 20.21 -12.20
C GLY A 104 -12.82 20.28 -10.68
N LYS A 105 -11.62 20.57 -10.20
CA LYS A 105 -11.39 20.89 -8.76
C LYS A 105 -11.82 22.33 -8.47
N PRO A 106 -12.52 22.63 -7.36
CA PRO A 106 -13.00 23.99 -7.12
C PRO A 106 -11.90 24.92 -6.59
N GLY A 107 -10.92 24.39 -5.84
CA GLY A 107 -9.77 25.14 -5.31
C GLY A 107 -10.11 26.13 -4.19
N THR A 108 -11.34 26.65 -4.14
CA THR A 108 -11.79 27.63 -3.14
C THR A 108 -13.14 27.23 -2.53
N PRO A 109 -13.40 27.59 -1.26
CA PRO A 109 -14.68 27.33 -0.61
C PRO A 109 -15.88 27.90 -1.37
N ASP A 110 -15.77 29.11 -1.92
CA ASP A 110 -16.88 29.78 -2.61
C ASP A 110 -17.29 29.01 -3.87
N VAL A 111 -16.32 28.61 -4.70
CA VAL A 111 -16.57 27.78 -5.89
C VAL A 111 -17.12 26.40 -5.50
N ALA A 112 -16.69 25.83 -4.36
CA ALA A 112 -17.22 24.56 -3.88
C ALA A 112 -18.70 24.68 -3.49
N ARG A 113 -19.10 25.75 -2.78
CA ARG A 113 -20.51 26.01 -2.44
C ARG A 113 -21.36 26.22 -3.68
N GLU A 114 -20.91 27.06 -4.62
CA GLU A 114 -21.62 27.30 -5.89
C GLU A 114 -21.91 25.99 -6.62
N ARG A 115 -20.92 25.08 -6.68
CA ARG A 115 -21.10 23.76 -7.30
C ARG A 115 -22.06 22.87 -6.53
N TRP A 116 -21.98 22.83 -5.20
CA TRP A 116 -22.92 22.05 -4.39
C TRP A 116 -24.36 22.56 -4.53
N HIS A 117 -24.58 23.87 -4.55
CA HIS A 117 -25.90 24.44 -4.84
C HIS A 117 -26.41 24.07 -6.24
N ALA A 118 -25.52 23.99 -7.23
CA ALA A 118 -25.88 23.56 -8.58
C ALA A 118 -26.14 22.05 -8.70
N MET A 119 -25.51 21.23 -7.84
CA MET A 119 -25.54 19.75 -7.88
C MET A 119 -26.63 19.13 -7.01
N ARG A 120 -26.99 19.73 -5.87
CA ARG A 120 -27.93 19.11 -4.90
C ARG A 120 -29.27 18.74 -5.55
N GLY A 121 -29.78 17.55 -5.20
CA GLY A 121 -31.03 17.01 -5.71
C GLY A 121 -31.00 16.60 -7.19
N ARG A 122 -29.83 16.57 -7.83
CA ARG A 122 -29.67 16.35 -9.28
C ARG A 122 -28.70 15.22 -9.58
N SER A 123 -28.64 14.83 -10.85
CA SER A 123 -27.68 13.86 -11.35
C SER A 123 -26.60 14.52 -12.22
N ALA A 124 -25.38 14.03 -12.10
CA ALA A 124 -24.24 14.38 -12.94
C ALA A 124 -23.54 13.11 -13.44
N VAL A 125 -22.74 13.22 -14.49
CA VAL A 125 -22.00 12.09 -15.06
C VAL A 125 -20.52 12.25 -14.76
N LEU A 126 -19.93 11.29 -14.03
CA LEU A 126 -18.49 11.26 -13.85
C LEU A 126 -17.83 10.47 -14.98
N HIS A 127 -16.98 11.14 -15.73
CA HIS A 127 -16.13 10.55 -16.75
C HIS A 127 -14.74 10.31 -16.18
N THR A 128 -14.21 9.10 -16.36
CA THR A 128 -12.79 8.83 -16.14
C THR A 128 -12.20 8.18 -17.39
N GLY A 129 -11.14 8.79 -17.91
CA GLY A 129 -10.32 8.22 -18.97
C GLY A 129 -9.32 7.23 -18.40
N HIS A 130 -9.11 6.09 -19.08
CA HIS A 130 -8.10 5.10 -18.74
C HIS A 130 -7.21 4.85 -19.94
N TRP A 131 -5.90 4.96 -19.78
CA TRP A 131 -4.93 4.64 -20.82
C TRP A 131 -3.87 3.69 -20.28
N LEU A 132 -3.71 2.55 -20.96
CA LEU A 132 -2.74 1.53 -20.61
C LEU A 132 -1.66 1.45 -21.68
N VAL A 133 -0.42 1.67 -21.28
CA VAL A 133 0.77 1.44 -22.09
C VAL A 133 1.41 0.13 -21.67
N ASP A 134 1.66 -0.74 -22.63
CA ASP A 134 2.42 -1.97 -22.45
C ASP A 134 3.86 -1.74 -22.91
N ALA A 135 4.78 -1.64 -21.94
CA ALA A 135 6.20 -1.41 -22.17
C ALA A 135 7.05 -2.65 -21.86
N ARG A 136 6.46 -3.85 -21.85
CA ARG A 136 7.14 -5.11 -21.49
C ARG A 136 8.07 -5.65 -22.59
N THR A 137 7.71 -5.49 -23.86
CA THR A 137 8.39 -6.15 -24.99
C THR A 137 9.13 -5.20 -25.93
N GLY A 138 9.39 -3.96 -25.49
CA GLY A 138 10.09 -2.93 -26.27
C GLY A 138 9.27 -2.27 -27.37
N ALA A 139 8.21 -2.90 -27.87
CA ALA A 139 7.19 -2.25 -28.69
C ALA A 139 6.09 -1.66 -27.80
N LEU A 140 6.01 -0.33 -27.73
CA LEU A 140 4.98 0.37 -26.96
C LEU A 140 3.61 0.17 -27.60
N ALA A 141 2.87 -0.81 -27.10
CA ALA A 141 1.48 -1.02 -27.47
C ALA A 141 0.59 -0.31 -26.46
N ALA A 142 -0.29 0.60 -26.90
CA ALA A 142 -1.13 1.37 -26.00
C ALA A 142 -2.59 1.36 -26.43
N SER A 143 -3.50 1.46 -25.47
CA SER A 143 -4.94 1.56 -25.69
C SER A 143 -5.61 2.17 -24.48
N GLY A 144 -6.71 2.86 -24.71
CA GLY A 144 -7.53 3.39 -23.65
C GLY A 144 -8.95 3.68 -24.10
N THR A 145 -9.80 3.96 -23.13
CA THR A 145 -11.20 4.36 -23.33
C THR A 145 -11.68 5.10 -22.09
N THR A 146 -12.80 5.78 -22.21
CA THR A 146 -13.47 6.46 -21.09
C THR A 146 -14.55 5.55 -20.49
N ALA A 147 -14.63 5.51 -19.17
CA ALA A 147 -15.78 5.00 -18.42
C ALA A 147 -16.62 6.17 -17.90
N SER A 148 -17.95 6.01 -17.93
CA SER A 148 -18.91 7.03 -17.50
C SER A 148 -19.87 6.43 -16.49
N THR A 149 -20.09 7.11 -15.37
CA THR A 149 -21.01 6.66 -14.31
C THR A 149 -21.89 7.83 -13.90
N THR A 150 -23.20 7.61 -13.80
CA THR A 150 -24.13 8.65 -13.32
C THR A 150 -24.20 8.63 -11.80
N VAL A 151 -24.09 9.79 -11.18
CA VAL A 151 -24.18 9.99 -9.72
C VAL A 151 -25.36 10.91 -9.44
N THR A 152 -26.25 10.51 -8.54
CA THR A 152 -27.38 11.32 -8.05
C THR A 152 -27.08 11.80 -6.65
N PHE A 153 -27.17 13.12 -6.45
CA PHE A 153 -26.90 13.77 -5.18
C PHE A 153 -28.19 14.04 -4.41
N ALA A 154 -28.11 13.96 -3.09
CA ALA A 154 -29.18 14.34 -2.20
C ALA A 154 -29.53 15.83 -2.34
N ASP A 155 -30.74 16.20 -1.95
CA ASP A 155 -31.11 17.61 -1.75
C ASP A 155 -30.53 18.11 -0.41
N VAL A 156 -29.25 18.49 -0.45
CA VAL A 156 -28.46 18.86 0.75
C VAL A 156 -28.79 20.29 1.21
N ALA A 157 -28.98 20.46 2.53
CA ALA A 157 -29.23 21.75 3.14
C ALA A 157 -27.97 22.65 3.13
N ASP A 158 -28.17 23.98 3.19
CA ASP A 158 -27.06 24.93 3.09
C ASP A 158 -26.05 24.80 4.24
N ASP A 159 -26.51 24.48 5.45
CA ASP A 159 -25.65 24.25 6.62
C ASP A 159 -24.82 22.96 6.51
N GLU A 160 -25.37 21.91 5.92
CA GLU A 160 -24.63 20.68 5.59
C GLU A 160 -23.58 20.93 4.50
N ILE A 161 -23.92 21.72 3.47
CA ILE A 161 -22.95 22.14 2.43
C ILE A 161 -21.82 22.93 3.07
N ASP A 162 -22.12 23.92 3.91
CA ASP A 162 -21.11 24.73 4.59
C ASP A 162 -20.22 23.89 5.51
N ALA A 163 -20.80 22.96 6.25
CA ALA A 163 -20.07 22.03 7.11
C ALA A 163 -19.13 21.15 6.28
N TYR A 164 -19.59 20.60 5.15
CA TYR A 164 -18.75 19.79 4.27
C TYR A 164 -17.63 20.60 3.61
N VAL A 165 -17.92 21.79 3.11
CA VAL A 165 -16.92 22.70 2.52
C VAL A 165 -15.85 23.10 3.55
N ALA A 166 -16.24 23.32 4.81
CA ALA A 166 -15.32 23.65 5.90
C ALA A 166 -14.29 22.53 6.20
N THR A 167 -14.56 21.28 5.80
CA THR A 167 -13.59 20.16 5.95
C THR A 167 -12.39 20.28 5.02
N GLY A 168 -12.50 21.04 3.93
CA GLY A 168 -11.49 21.13 2.89
C GLY A 168 -11.46 19.97 1.90
N GLU A 169 -12.10 18.83 2.21
CA GLU A 169 -12.20 17.67 1.30
C GLU A 169 -12.71 18.03 -0.11
N PRO A 170 -13.84 18.77 -0.27
CA PRO A 170 -14.36 19.07 -1.59
C PRO A 170 -13.45 20.01 -2.41
N LEU A 171 -12.48 20.67 -1.79
CA LEU A 171 -11.66 21.69 -2.45
C LEU A 171 -10.69 21.12 -3.51
N VAL A 172 -10.26 19.87 -3.30
CA VAL A 172 -9.14 19.25 -4.02
C VAL A 172 -9.56 18.10 -4.94
N VAL A 173 -10.85 17.79 -5.01
CA VAL A 173 -11.41 16.68 -5.78
C VAL A 173 -12.29 17.16 -6.94
N ALA A 174 -12.33 16.38 -8.02
CA ALA A 174 -13.17 16.68 -9.18
C ALA A 174 -14.65 16.64 -8.78
N GLY A 175 -15.45 17.60 -9.27
CA GLY A 175 -16.86 17.67 -8.91
C GLY A 175 -17.16 18.05 -7.46
N ALA A 176 -16.15 18.42 -6.66
CA ALA A 176 -16.31 18.84 -5.28
C ALA A 176 -16.98 17.80 -4.35
N PHE A 177 -16.83 16.50 -4.63
CA PHE A 177 -17.30 15.43 -3.75
C PHE A 177 -16.38 14.21 -3.79
N THR A 178 -16.47 13.37 -2.76
CA THR A 178 -15.93 12.00 -2.75
C THR A 178 -17.05 11.02 -2.45
N ILE A 179 -17.02 9.83 -3.05
CA ILE A 179 -17.99 8.77 -2.73
C ILE A 179 -17.53 7.89 -1.57
N ASP A 180 -16.21 7.83 -1.36
CA ASP A 180 -15.49 7.01 -0.39
C ASP A 180 -14.98 7.81 0.82
N GLY A 181 -15.28 9.11 0.88
CA GLY A 181 -14.99 10.00 2.00
C GLY A 181 -16.24 10.64 2.61
N LEU A 182 -16.11 11.86 3.15
CA LEU A 182 -17.19 12.53 3.87
C LEU A 182 -18.38 12.88 2.96
N GLY A 183 -18.12 13.13 1.67
CA GLY A 183 -19.17 13.42 0.68
C GLY A 183 -20.09 12.22 0.38
N GLY A 184 -19.71 11.00 0.77
CA GLY A 184 -20.44 9.78 0.45
C GLY A 184 -21.87 9.76 1.01
N ALA A 185 -22.11 10.43 2.15
CA ALA A 185 -23.45 10.54 2.74
C ALA A 185 -24.43 11.34 1.87
N PHE A 186 -23.93 12.18 0.95
CA PHE A 186 -24.74 13.01 0.06
C PHE A 186 -24.97 12.37 -1.32
N VAL A 187 -24.48 11.15 -1.54
CA VAL A 187 -24.70 10.39 -2.78
C VAL A 187 -25.87 9.42 -2.58
N GLU A 188 -27.01 9.68 -3.22
CA GLU A 188 -28.20 8.83 -3.09
C GLU A 188 -28.14 7.60 -3.99
N ARG A 189 -27.56 7.75 -5.19
CA ARG A 189 -27.58 6.69 -6.20
C ARG A 189 -26.41 6.78 -7.15
N VAL A 190 -25.85 5.62 -7.46
CA VAL A 190 -24.87 5.43 -8.52
C VAL A 190 -25.45 4.49 -9.57
N ASP A 191 -25.42 4.92 -10.83
CA ASP A 191 -25.80 4.09 -11.97
C ASP A 191 -24.57 3.88 -12.87
N GLY A 192 -24.00 2.68 -12.77
CA GLY A 192 -22.76 2.29 -13.44
C GLY A 192 -21.73 1.71 -12.46
N ASP A 193 -20.45 1.93 -12.76
CA ASP A 193 -19.32 1.44 -11.95
C ASP A 193 -18.94 2.45 -10.87
N HIS A 194 -19.02 2.06 -9.60
CA HIS A 194 -18.65 2.93 -8.49
C HIS A 194 -17.13 3.19 -8.40
N HIS A 195 -16.27 2.26 -8.84
CA HIS A 195 -14.82 2.51 -8.87
C HIS A 195 -14.45 3.60 -9.87
N ASN A 196 -15.24 3.72 -10.94
CA ASN A 196 -15.13 4.83 -11.87
C ASN A 196 -15.39 6.17 -11.16
N VAL A 197 -16.33 6.21 -10.19
CA VAL A 197 -16.63 7.40 -9.37
C VAL A 197 -15.43 7.80 -8.51
N VAL A 198 -14.71 6.81 -7.96
CA VAL A 198 -13.46 7.03 -7.21
C VAL A 198 -12.31 7.51 -8.11
N GLY A 199 -12.42 7.27 -9.43
CA GLY A 199 -11.48 7.74 -10.44
C GLY A 199 -10.63 6.64 -11.09
N VAL A 200 -10.93 5.35 -10.87
CA VAL A 200 -10.32 4.22 -11.60
C VAL A 200 -11.29 3.05 -11.75
N SER A 201 -11.79 2.79 -12.95
CA SER A 201 -12.71 1.67 -13.21
C SER A 201 -11.94 0.33 -13.23
N LEU A 202 -11.97 -0.42 -12.13
CA LEU A 202 -11.34 -1.74 -12.06
C LEU A 202 -11.84 -2.72 -13.14
N PRO A 203 -13.15 -2.83 -13.44
CA PRO A 203 -13.64 -3.67 -14.52
C PRO A 203 -13.09 -3.27 -15.90
N LEU A 204 -12.91 -1.96 -16.15
CA LEU A 204 -12.33 -1.49 -17.41
C LEU A 204 -10.82 -1.75 -17.47
N VAL A 205 -10.09 -1.46 -16.40
CA VAL A 205 -8.64 -1.76 -16.32
C VAL A 205 -8.40 -3.25 -16.54
N ARG A 206 -9.20 -4.14 -15.93
CA ARG A 206 -9.16 -5.59 -16.20
C ARG A 206 -9.33 -5.92 -17.68
N ARG A 207 -10.24 -5.28 -18.40
CA ARG A 207 -10.45 -5.51 -19.85
C ARG A 207 -9.27 -5.00 -20.68
N LEU A 208 -8.72 -3.83 -20.37
CA LEU A 208 -7.53 -3.29 -21.04
C LEU A 208 -6.33 -4.22 -20.86
N LEU A 209 -6.11 -4.72 -19.65
CA LEU A 209 -5.07 -5.71 -19.33
C LEU A 209 -5.27 -7.02 -20.10
N ALA A 210 -6.50 -7.55 -20.13
CA ALA A 210 -6.82 -8.77 -20.87
C ALA A 210 -6.54 -8.62 -22.38
N GLY A 211 -6.81 -7.44 -22.96
CA GLY A 211 -6.43 -7.10 -24.33
C GLY A 211 -4.91 -7.11 -24.60
N ARG A 212 -4.09 -7.12 -23.54
CA ARG A 212 -2.62 -7.25 -23.58
C ARG A 212 -2.13 -8.60 -23.08
N GLY A 213 -3.02 -9.58 -22.94
CA GLY A 213 -2.68 -10.92 -22.45
C GLY A 213 -2.27 -10.94 -20.97
N VAL A 214 -2.71 -9.97 -20.17
CA VAL A 214 -2.46 -9.92 -18.73
C VAL A 214 -3.76 -10.22 -17.98
N ALA A 215 -3.74 -11.32 -17.22
CA ALA A 215 -4.86 -11.70 -16.39
C ALA A 215 -4.85 -10.85 -15.11
N TRP A 216 -5.99 -10.29 -14.72
CA TRP A 216 -6.08 -9.50 -13.48
C TRP A 216 -5.52 -10.21 -12.24
N PRO A 217 -5.78 -11.51 -12.00
CA PRO A 217 -5.19 -12.21 -10.86
C PRO A 217 -3.66 -12.28 -10.86
N SER A 218 -2.99 -12.12 -12.01
CA SER A 218 -1.52 -12.10 -12.06
C SER A 218 -0.92 -10.81 -11.51
N LEU A 219 -1.75 -9.82 -11.19
CA LEU A 219 -1.35 -8.58 -10.51
C LEU A 219 -1.57 -8.65 -9.00
N TRP A 220 -2.17 -9.73 -8.48
CA TRP A 220 -2.42 -9.84 -7.07
C TRP A 220 -1.13 -10.07 -6.29
N SER A 221 -0.82 -9.11 -5.42
CA SER A 221 0.13 -9.24 -4.33
C SER A 221 -0.53 -9.99 -3.17
N THR A 222 -1.14 -11.14 -3.46
CA THR A 222 -1.52 -12.05 -2.38
C THR A 222 -0.23 -12.52 -1.71
N PRO A 223 -0.15 -12.52 -0.37
CA PRO A 223 0.78 -13.43 0.30
C PRO A 223 0.53 -14.78 -0.35
N THR A 224 1.55 -15.41 -0.92
CA THR A 224 1.47 -16.84 -1.23
C THR A 224 0.86 -17.45 0.02
N PRO A 225 -0.32 -18.09 -0.04
CA PRO A 225 -0.76 -18.87 1.09
C PRO A 225 0.41 -19.79 1.33
N THR A 226 1.13 -19.60 2.44
CA THR A 226 1.95 -20.66 2.98
C THR A 226 0.92 -21.75 3.13
N ALA A 227 0.93 -22.71 2.20
CA ALA A 227 0.17 -23.92 2.40
C ALA A 227 0.53 -24.30 3.84
N PRO A 228 -0.45 -24.45 4.76
CA PRO A 228 -0.12 -25.14 5.98
C PRO A 228 0.57 -26.39 5.47
N ALA A 229 1.82 -26.61 5.87
CA ALA A 229 2.53 -27.79 5.44
C ALA A 229 1.60 -28.93 5.85
N THR A 230 0.83 -29.45 4.90
CA THR A 230 0.18 -30.73 5.04
C THR A 230 1.35 -31.66 4.86
N ALA A 231 2.14 -31.76 5.94
CA ALA A 231 2.77 -32.99 6.27
C ALA A 231 1.65 -34.00 6.17
N THR A 232 1.71 -34.80 5.11
CA THR A 232 1.12 -36.12 5.15
C THR A 232 1.51 -36.71 6.50
N ALA A 233 0.54 -37.25 7.24
CA ALA A 233 0.76 -37.82 8.57
C ALA A 233 1.83 -38.94 8.60
N SER A 234 2.43 -39.26 7.45
CA SER A 234 3.53 -40.19 7.25
C SER A 234 4.94 -39.56 7.27
N ASP A 235 5.09 -38.23 7.32
CA ASP A 235 6.43 -37.57 7.29
C ASP A 235 6.71 -36.66 8.50
N VAL A 236 5.81 -36.63 9.50
CA VAL A 236 6.16 -36.08 10.81
C VAL A 236 6.92 -37.17 11.56
N GLU A 237 8.21 -37.33 11.27
CA GLU A 237 9.10 -37.65 12.38
C GLU A 237 8.88 -36.56 13.43
N GLU A 238 8.55 -37.01 14.64
CA GLU A 238 8.18 -36.23 15.81
C GLU A 238 9.33 -35.28 16.22
N ARG A 239 9.59 -34.22 15.45
CA ARG A 239 10.40 -33.09 15.92
C ARG A 239 9.55 -32.29 16.88
N SER A 240 9.52 -32.74 18.14
CA SER A 240 9.06 -31.97 19.29
C SER A 240 9.92 -30.70 19.40
N MET A 241 9.52 -29.61 18.75
CA MET A 241 10.16 -28.32 18.92
C MET A 241 9.60 -27.64 20.17
N THR A 242 10.44 -27.53 21.21
CA THR A 242 10.08 -26.84 22.45
C THR A 242 10.32 -25.34 22.30
N SER A 243 9.47 -24.52 22.92
CA SER A 243 9.67 -23.07 23.02
C SER A 243 9.69 -22.65 24.49
N ARG A 244 10.48 -21.61 24.80
CA ARG A 244 10.52 -20.97 26.11
C ARG A 244 10.12 -19.52 25.99
N HIS A 245 9.15 -19.11 26.79
CA HIS A 245 8.78 -17.71 26.92
C HIS A 245 9.58 -17.08 28.06
N VAL A 246 10.31 -16.02 27.73
CA VAL A 246 11.02 -15.19 28.69
C VAL A 246 10.24 -13.88 28.78
N SER A 247 9.76 -13.54 29.98
CA SER A 247 8.98 -12.33 30.18
C SER A 247 9.44 -11.50 31.37
N THR A 248 9.15 -10.20 31.31
CA THR A 248 9.32 -9.27 32.42
C THR A 248 8.23 -8.20 32.38
N VAL A 249 7.82 -7.70 33.54
CA VAL A 249 6.83 -6.61 33.65
C VAL A 249 7.55 -5.29 33.89
N VAL A 250 7.25 -4.28 33.08
CA VAL A 250 7.75 -2.91 33.16
C VAL A 250 6.64 -2.01 33.67
N GLY A 251 6.90 -1.21 34.70
CA GLY A 251 5.96 -0.28 35.35
C GLY A 251 5.65 0.99 34.53
N ARG A 252 5.55 0.87 33.21
CA ARG A 252 5.26 1.97 32.26
C ARG A 252 4.10 1.61 31.33
N PRO A 253 3.39 2.60 30.75
CA PRO A 253 2.34 2.36 29.76
C PRO A 253 2.85 1.64 28.50
N ALA A 254 2.05 0.74 27.93
CA ALA A 254 2.44 -0.09 26.78
C ALA A 254 2.87 0.72 25.55
N ALA A 255 2.23 1.85 25.30
CA ALA A 255 2.59 2.74 24.19
C ALA A 255 4.01 3.32 24.35
N GLU A 256 4.42 3.68 25.57
CA GLU A 256 5.76 4.20 25.83
C GLU A 256 6.82 3.11 25.72
N VAL A 257 6.53 1.94 26.30
CA VAL A 257 7.40 0.77 26.22
C VAL A 257 7.60 0.35 24.76
N TYR A 258 6.51 0.27 23.99
CA TYR A 258 6.57 -0.08 22.58
C TYR A 258 7.36 0.95 21.76
N ALA A 259 7.10 2.25 21.95
CA ALA A 259 7.81 3.31 21.24
C ALA A 259 9.32 3.27 21.50
N PHE A 260 9.73 3.03 22.75
CA PHE A 260 11.14 2.92 23.11
C PHE A 260 11.79 1.65 22.55
N ALA A 261 11.13 0.50 22.68
CA ALA A 261 11.67 -0.80 22.29
C ALA A 261 11.69 -1.01 20.76
N SER A 262 10.77 -0.40 20.01
CA SER A 262 10.73 -0.43 18.54
C SER A 262 11.71 0.53 17.87
N ASP A 263 12.21 1.51 18.61
CA ASP A 263 13.18 2.46 18.09
C ASP A 263 14.58 1.81 17.95
N LEU A 264 15.02 1.67 16.71
CA LEU A 264 16.29 1.04 16.37
C LEU A 264 17.50 1.79 16.95
N ASP A 265 17.36 3.09 17.24
CA ASP A 265 18.43 3.88 17.87
C ASP A 265 18.58 3.53 19.37
N ASN A 266 17.54 2.95 19.99
CA ASN A 266 17.60 2.47 21.36
C ASN A 266 18.08 1.02 21.47
N LEU A 267 18.01 0.21 20.41
CA LEU A 267 18.41 -1.21 20.44
C LEU A 267 19.81 -1.45 21.02
N PRO A 268 20.87 -0.70 20.64
CA PRO A 268 22.21 -0.94 21.18
C PRO A 268 22.32 -0.73 22.69
N ARG A 269 21.34 -0.06 23.31
CA ARG A 269 21.34 0.26 24.74
C ARG A 269 20.83 -0.90 25.59
N TRP A 270 20.09 -1.85 25.02
CA TRP A 270 19.45 -2.93 25.77
C TRP A 270 19.52 -4.30 25.13
N ALA A 271 19.68 -4.40 23.81
CA ALA A 271 19.84 -5.65 23.10
C ALA A 271 21.34 -5.90 22.86
N ALA A 272 22.00 -6.52 23.82
CA ALA A 272 23.46 -6.69 23.81
C ALA A 272 23.95 -7.42 22.55
N GLY A 273 23.16 -8.35 22.02
CA GLY A 273 23.46 -9.10 20.79
C GLY A 273 23.46 -8.28 19.50
N LEU A 274 22.84 -7.08 19.50
CA LEU A 274 22.73 -6.22 18.31
C LEU A 274 23.73 -5.05 18.34
N ALA A 275 24.23 -4.68 19.52
CA ALA A 275 25.00 -3.47 19.74
C ALA A 275 26.45 -3.51 19.20
N THR A 276 27.08 -4.69 19.20
CA THR A 276 28.52 -4.85 18.92
C THR A 276 28.85 -5.10 17.45
N GLY A 277 27.85 -5.33 16.60
CA GLY A 277 28.03 -5.80 15.22
C GLY A 277 27.51 -4.88 14.12
N LEU A 278 26.91 -3.71 14.40
CA LEU A 278 26.22 -2.95 13.35
C LEU A 278 27.16 -2.50 12.20
N LEU A 279 26.94 -3.04 11.01
CA LEU A 279 27.67 -2.71 9.77
C LEU A 279 26.91 -1.69 8.93
N ARG A 280 25.60 -1.89 8.76
CA ARG A 280 24.74 -1.03 7.92
C ARG A 280 23.30 -1.03 8.42
N ARG A 281 22.61 0.10 8.26
CA ARG A 281 21.16 0.24 8.47
C ARG A 281 20.50 0.68 7.18
N ASP A 282 19.39 0.05 6.84
CA ASP A 282 18.50 0.44 5.74
C ASP A 282 17.04 0.34 6.22
N GLY A 283 16.45 1.50 6.55
CA GLY A 283 15.12 1.56 7.14
C GLY A 283 15.01 0.72 8.42
N ARG A 284 14.23 -0.38 8.32
CA ARG A 284 13.98 -1.32 9.42
C ARG A 284 14.82 -2.60 9.38
N THR A 285 15.81 -2.64 8.48
CA THR A 285 16.74 -3.74 8.33
C THR A 285 18.11 -3.33 8.85
N LEU A 286 18.66 -4.14 9.74
CA LEU A 286 20.01 -4.01 10.27
C LEU A 286 20.88 -5.12 9.71
N VAL A 287 22.06 -4.76 9.23
CA VAL A 287 23.11 -5.71 8.83
C VAL A 287 24.16 -5.69 9.92
N LEU A 288 24.41 -6.86 10.52
CA LEU A 288 25.29 -7.01 11.67
C LEU A 288 26.41 -8.00 11.39
N ASP A 289 27.62 -7.67 11.81
CA ASP A 289 28.75 -8.58 11.92
C ASP A 289 28.55 -9.48 13.14
N SER A 290 28.61 -10.78 12.94
CA SER A 290 28.45 -11.78 13.99
C SER A 290 29.55 -12.83 13.87
N ALA A 291 29.74 -13.62 14.93
CA ALA A 291 30.71 -14.73 14.91
C ALA A 291 30.41 -15.79 13.82
N LEU A 292 29.17 -15.83 13.30
CA LEU A 292 28.74 -16.73 12.23
C LEU A 292 28.90 -16.11 10.83
N GLY A 293 29.24 -14.82 10.72
CA GLY A 293 29.26 -14.03 9.49
C GLY A 293 28.23 -12.88 9.52
N GLU A 294 28.04 -12.22 8.39
CA GLU A 294 27.08 -11.12 8.24
C GLU A 294 25.63 -11.63 8.36
N ILE A 295 24.91 -11.18 9.39
CA ILE A 295 23.48 -11.48 9.58
C ILE A 295 22.63 -10.27 9.25
N THR A 296 21.41 -10.51 8.78
CA THR A 296 20.44 -9.45 8.48
C THR A 296 19.24 -9.58 9.39
N VAL A 297 18.93 -8.53 10.16
CA VAL A 297 17.78 -8.49 11.06
C VAL A 297 16.73 -7.55 10.48
N THR A 298 15.52 -8.06 10.26
CA THR A 298 14.38 -7.26 9.75
C THR A 298 13.25 -7.30 10.76
N PHE A 299 12.87 -6.13 11.30
CA PHE A 299 11.83 -6.04 12.31
C PHE A 299 10.42 -6.17 11.69
N ALA A 300 9.36 -6.17 12.51
CA ALA A 300 7.99 -5.92 12.08
C ALA A 300 7.73 -4.40 11.89
N ASP A 301 6.72 -4.04 11.09
CA ASP A 301 6.28 -2.66 10.98
C ASP A 301 5.76 -2.15 12.33
N VAL A 302 5.90 -0.84 12.58
CA VAL A 302 5.30 -0.19 13.76
C VAL A 302 3.79 -0.42 13.72
N ASN A 303 3.25 -0.98 14.80
CA ASN A 303 1.85 -1.38 14.87
C ASN A 303 1.26 -1.12 16.27
N GLU A 304 -0.07 -1.02 16.32
CA GLU A 304 -0.82 -0.81 17.56
C GLU A 304 -1.04 -2.11 18.38
N HIS A 305 -0.64 -3.26 17.83
CA HIS A 305 -0.90 -4.58 18.41
C HIS A 305 0.21 -5.09 19.33
N GLY A 306 1.27 -4.30 19.55
CA GLY A 306 2.38 -4.69 20.42
C GLY A 306 3.28 -5.76 19.81
N VAL A 307 3.28 -5.93 18.49
CA VAL A 307 4.14 -6.90 17.78
C VAL A 307 5.50 -6.26 17.53
N LEU A 308 6.56 -6.81 18.13
CA LEU A 308 7.97 -6.45 17.94
C LEU A 308 8.78 -7.61 17.34
N ASP A 309 8.11 -8.50 16.60
CA ASP A 309 8.76 -9.63 15.94
C ASP A 309 9.88 -9.14 15.03
N HIS A 310 10.89 -9.98 14.87
CA HIS A 310 11.92 -9.75 13.89
C HIS A 310 12.44 -11.07 13.34
N ASP A 311 12.85 -11.01 12.09
CA ASP A 311 13.47 -12.11 11.38
C ASP A 311 14.98 -11.88 11.33
N VAL A 312 15.74 -12.91 11.71
CA VAL A 312 17.19 -12.94 11.59
C VAL A 312 17.54 -13.88 10.45
N THR A 313 18.06 -13.31 9.36
CA THR A 313 18.60 -14.07 8.23
C THR A 313 20.06 -14.36 8.48
N LEU A 314 20.40 -15.65 8.58
CA LEU A 314 21.76 -16.15 8.76
C LEU A 314 22.54 -16.11 7.43
N PRO A 315 23.88 -16.22 7.43
CA PRO A 315 24.68 -16.22 6.19
C PRO A 315 24.36 -17.41 5.26
N SER A 316 23.77 -18.48 5.81
CA SER A 316 23.26 -19.62 5.06
C SER A 316 22.01 -19.29 4.22
N GLY A 317 21.37 -18.14 4.45
CA GLY A 317 20.07 -17.77 3.90
C GLY A 317 18.88 -18.31 4.72
N GLU A 318 19.13 -19.06 5.79
CA GLU A 318 18.09 -19.49 6.73
C GLU A 318 17.52 -18.29 7.50
N VAL A 319 16.20 -18.27 7.68
CA VAL A 319 15.50 -17.22 8.40
C VAL A 319 14.97 -17.75 9.72
N VAL A 320 15.48 -17.19 10.81
CA VAL A 320 15.03 -17.47 12.17
C VAL A 320 14.07 -16.37 12.62
N GLN A 321 12.81 -16.74 12.83
CA GLN A 321 11.80 -15.84 13.37
C GLN A 321 11.93 -15.74 14.89
N ASN A 322 11.99 -14.51 15.41
CA ASN A 322 12.10 -14.20 16.83
C ASN A 322 10.85 -13.47 17.32
N PRO A 323 9.90 -14.19 17.95
CA PRO A 323 8.67 -13.57 18.44
C PRO A 323 8.91 -12.70 19.67
N PHE A 324 8.48 -11.43 19.61
CA PHE A 324 8.57 -10.49 20.72
C PHE A 324 7.27 -9.66 20.83
N ARG A 325 6.69 -9.60 22.03
CA ARG A 325 5.39 -8.98 22.30
C ARG A 325 5.47 -7.96 23.42
N VAL A 326 4.76 -6.86 23.24
CA VAL A 326 4.49 -5.83 24.25
C VAL A 326 3.00 -5.91 24.59
N LEU A 327 2.68 -6.40 25.78
CA LEU A 327 1.33 -6.72 26.20
C LEU A 327 0.89 -5.82 27.35
N ALA A 328 -0.37 -5.40 27.35
CA ALA A 328 -0.93 -4.69 28.49
C ALA A 328 -0.96 -5.60 29.73
N HIS A 329 -0.51 -5.09 30.88
CA HIS A 329 -0.49 -5.81 32.14
C HIS A 329 -1.08 -4.92 33.27
N PRO A 330 -1.78 -5.47 34.28
CA PRO A 330 -2.35 -4.66 35.37
C PRO A 330 -1.34 -3.73 36.07
N ASP A 331 -0.08 -4.17 36.16
CA ASP A 331 1.03 -3.43 36.77
C ASP A 331 1.88 -2.62 35.77
N GLY A 332 1.41 -2.45 34.53
CA GLY A 332 2.10 -1.70 33.47
C GLY A 332 2.08 -2.45 32.13
N THR A 333 3.23 -2.99 31.74
CA THR A 333 3.41 -3.66 30.45
C THR A 333 4.22 -4.94 30.62
N GLU A 334 3.75 -6.05 30.07
CA GLU A 334 4.50 -7.30 30.02
C GLU A 334 5.22 -7.42 28.67
N LEU A 335 6.54 -7.56 28.71
CA LEU A 335 7.38 -7.89 27.58
C LEU A 335 7.53 -9.40 27.52
N VAL A 336 7.19 -10.04 26.39
CA VAL A 336 7.29 -11.50 26.21
C VAL A 336 8.09 -11.83 24.97
N PHE A 337 9.25 -12.46 25.14
CA PHE A 337 10.09 -12.95 24.06
C PHE A 337 10.03 -14.48 24.00
N THR A 338 9.95 -15.06 22.80
CA THR A 338 9.90 -16.52 22.62
C THR A 338 11.20 -17.04 22.02
N VAL A 339 11.92 -17.85 22.79
CA VAL A 339 13.12 -18.57 22.33
C VAL A 339 12.69 -19.96 21.87
N ARG A 340 13.00 -20.32 20.61
CA ARG A 340 12.65 -21.62 20.02
C ARG A 340 13.86 -22.54 20.00
N GLN A 341 13.68 -23.81 20.35
CA GLN A 341 14.74 -24.83 20.30
C GLN A 341 14.93 -25.32 18.85
N LEU A 342 15.56 -24.50 18.01
CA LEU A 342 15.85 -24.80 16.61
C LEU A 342 17.16 -25.59 16.49
N ASP A 343 17.10 -26.91 16.69
CA ASP A 343 18.27 -27.79 16.71
C ASP A 343 19.29 -27.50 17.84
N LEU A 344 18.91 -26.65 18.80
CA LEU A 344 19.67 -26.34 20.01
C LEU A 344 19.56 -27.47 21.05
N THR A 345 20.66 -27.76 21.73
CA THR A 345 20.65 -28.53 22.97
C THR A 345 19.90 -27.79 24.08
N ASP A 346 19.47 -28.49 25.14
CA ASP A 346 18.80 -27.86 26.28
C ASP A 346 19.70 -26.79 26.95
N ASP A 347 21.01 -27.06 27.03
CA ASP A 347 22.01 -26.11 27.56
C ASP A 347 22.18 -24.86 26.67
N GLU A 348 21.99 -24.99 25.35
CA GLU A 348 21.97 -23.86 24.42
C GLU A 348 20.70 -23.03 24.56
N LEU A 349 19.54 -23.71 24.63
CA LEU A 349 18.26 -23.05 24.89
C LEU A 349 18.27 -22.29 26.22
N ASP A 350 18.87 -22.87 27.27
CA ASP A 350 19.02 -22.23 28.57
C ASP A 350 19.90 -20.97 28.51
N ARG A 351 21.00 -21.03 27.77
CA ARG A 351 21.89 -19.87 27.55
C ARG A 351 21.20 -18.76 26.78
N ASP A 352 20.49 -19.08 25.70
CA ASP A 352 19.78 -18.11 24.88
C ASP A 352 18.64 -17.45 25.68
N ALA A 353 17.88 -18.25 26.43
CA ALA A 353 16.85 -17.72 27.31
C ALA A 353 17.41 -16.81 28.42
N ALA A 354 18.58 -17.14 28.98
CA ALA A 354 19.25 -16.29 29.97
C ALA A 354 19.77 -14.98 29.36
N ALA A 355 20.30 -15.02 28.13
CA ALA A 355 20.71 -13.82 27.41
C ALA A 355 19.52 -12.89 27.13
N VAL A 356 18.42 -13.44 26.62
CA VAL A 356 17.17 -12.69 26.41
C VAL A 356 16.64 -12.11 27.72
N ALA A 357 16.70 -12.85 28.83
CA ALA A 357 16.28 -12.34 30.13
C ALA A 357 17.12 -11.14 30.60
N ALA A 358 18.44 -11.16 30.34
CA ALA A 358 19.34 -10.06 30.66
C ALA A 358 19.05 -8.81 29.80
N ASP A 359 18.76 -9.00 28.51
CA ASP A 359 18.38 -7.91 27.60
C ASP A 359 17.05 -7.28 28.04
N LEU A 360 16.03 -8.09 28.36
CA LEU A 360 14.74 -7.60 28.87
C LEU A 360 14.88 -6.88 30.23
N ALA A 361 15.76 -7.35 31.12
CA ALA A 361 16.05 -6.68 32.38
C ALA A 361 16.74 -5.31 32.16
N THR A 362 17.64 -5.22 31.18
CA THR A 362 18.28 -3.96 30.79
C THR A 362 17.27 -2.98 30.22
N LEU A 363 16.40 -3.44 29.32
CA LEU A 363 15.31 -2.65 28.75
C LEU A 363 14.38 -2.12 29.84
N LYS A 364 13.98 -2.98 30.79
CA LYS A 364 13.19 -2.58 31.97
C LYS A 364 13.90 -1.47 32.76
N GLY A 365 15.18 -1.64 33.07
CA GLY A 365 15.96 -0.66 33.82
C GLY A 365 16.03 0.70 33.12
N LEU A 366 16.12 0.73 31.79
CA LEU A 366 16.11 1.98 31.01
C LEU A 366 14.75 2.68 31.00
N LEU A 367 13.65 1.93 31.04
CA LEU A 367 12.28 2.44 31.00
C LEU A 367 11.78 2.90 32.37
N GLU A 368 12.35 2.39 33.45
CA GLU A 368 11.99 2.71 34.84
C GLU A 368 12.96 3.69 35.53
N ALA A 369 14.08 4.03 34.89
CA ALA A 369 15.01 5.07 35.33
C ALA A 369 14.46 6.47 35.02
#